data_AF-A0A382Q336-F1
#
_entry.id   AF-A0A382Q336-F1
#
_cell.length_a   1.000
_cell.length_b   1.000
_cell.length_c   1.000
_cell.angle_alpha   90.00
_cell.angle_beta   90.00
_cell.angle_gamma   90.00
#
_symmetry.space_group_name_H-M   'P 1'
#
loop_
_entity.id
_entity.type
_entity.pdbx_description
1 polymer ?
#
loop_
_entity_poly.entity_id
_entity_poly.type
_entity_poly.pdbx_seq_one_letter_code
_entity_poly.pdbx_strand_id
1 'polypeptide(L)'
;LDRNSSTLIIGENGAGKSTVLDALCFGLFGKPFRGINKPQLLNSINMTECVVEIEFVIGTKKIKVIRGIKPNVFEIYINKKLYNQDANARDYQKYLEQQILKLNYRSFTQVVILGSSTFVPFMQLKARHRRDVVEDILDIQIFSLMNMLLKQRLKGITEGQRDVEYNYDLTAEKITLQEKYIDDVKTN
;
A
#
# COMPACT_ATOMS: atom_id res chain seq x y z
N LEU A 1 13.25 -30.34 1.95
CA LEU A 1 12.63 -29.54 0.88
C LEU A 1 13.67 -28.93 -0.05
N ASP A 2 14.90 -28.69 0.43
CA ASP A 2 15.93 -27.92 -0.30
C ASP A 2 16.76 -28.71 -1.33
N ARG A 3 16.33 -29.93 -1.69
CA ARG A 3 17.11 -30.77 -2.62
C ARG A 3 16.84 -30.43 -4.09
N ASN A 4 15.67 -29.86 -4.40
CA ASN A 4 15.23 -29.55 -5.75
C ASN A 4 14.66 -28.13 -5.83
N SER A 5 14.75 -27.49 -6.99
CA SER A 5 14.20 -26.16 -7.24
C SER A 5 12.66 -26.13 -7.25
N SER A 6 12.01 -27.26 -7.51
CA SER A 6 10.57 -27.43 -7.42
C SER A 6 10.19 -28.31 -6.25
N THR A 7 9.14 -27.88 -5.53
CA THR A 7 8.52 -28.63 -4.44
C THR A 7 7.08 -28.92 -4.81
N LEU A 8 6.68 -30.18 -4.71
CA LEU A 8 5.29 -30.61 -4.89
C LEU A 8 4.68 -30.95 -3.53
N ILE A 9 3.58 -30.29 -3.18
CA ILE A 9 2.81 -30.56 -1.96
C ILE A 9 1.54 -31.33 -2.35
N ILE A 10 1.48 -32.61 -2.01
CA ILE A 10 0.35 -33.51 -2.28
C ILE A 10 -0.39 -33.80 -0.98
N GLY A 11 -1.71 -33.97 -1.06
CA GLY A 11 -2.56 -34.36 0.05
C GLY A 11 -4.01 -34.46 -0.41
N GLU A 12 -4.91 -34.92 0.44
CA GLU A 12 -6.35 -34.98 0.13
C GLU A 12 -6.99 -33.57 0.13
N ASN A 13 -8.21 -33.46 -0.40
CA ASN A 13 -8.99 -32.24 -0.23
C ASN A 13 -9.30 -32.03 1.25
N GLY A 14 -9.07 -30.82 1.76
CA GLY A 14 -9.18 -30.53 3.19
C GLY A 14 -7.89 -30.75 4.00
N ALA A 15 -6.83 -31.35 3.43
CA ALA A 15 -5.55 -31.57 4.11
C ALA A 15 -4.74 -30.28 4.41
N GLY A 16 -5.31 -29.09 4.19
CA GLY A 16 -4.67 -27.82 4.51
C GLY A 16 -3.74 -27.24 3.45
N LYS A 17 -3.65 -27.83 2.25
CA LYS A 17 -2.80 -27.32 1.14
C LYS A 17 -3.07 -25.84 0.83
N SER A 18 -4.34 -25.46 0.69
CA SER A 18 -4.74 -24.05 0.48
C SER A 18 -4.54 -23.19 1.72
N THR A 19 -4.63 -23.78 2.92
CA THR A 19 -4.39 -23.09 4.19
C THR A 19 -2.94 -22.62 4.30
N VAL A 20 -1.97 -23.35 3.71
CA VAL A 20 -0.57 -22.89 3.64
C VAL A 20 -0.45 -21.59 2.83
N LEU A 21 -1.16 -21.47 1.71
CA LEU A 21 -1.19 -20.23 0.92
C LEU A 21 -1.84 -19.08 1.69
N ASP A 22 -2.91 -19.35 2.45
CA ASP A 22 -3.52 -18.34 3.31
C ASP A 22 -2.59 -17.90 4.44
N ALA A 23 -1.89 -18.84 5.06
CA ALA A 23 -0.92 -18.54 6.12
C ALA A 23 0.20 -17.67 5.56
N LEU A 24 0.73 -17.98 4.37
CA LEU A 24 1.78 -17.19 3.73
C LEU A 24 1.30 -15.76 3.40
N CYS A 25 0.14 -15.61 2.78
CA CYS A 25 -0.45 -14.31 2.49
C CYS A 25 -0.76 -13.53 3.78
N PHE A 26 -1.26 -14.21 4.81
CA PHE A 26 -1.53 -13.61 6.11
C PHE A 26 -0.23 -13.13 6.76
N GLY A 27 0.83 -13.94 6.78
CA GLY A 27 2.12 -13.58 7.37
C GLY A 27 2.78 -12.39 6.68
N LEU A 28 2.70 -12.28 5.35
CA LEU A 28 3.30 -11.16 4.61
C LEU A 28 2.42 -9.90 4.60
N PHE A 29 1.11 -10.05 4.36
CA PHE A 29 0.21 -8.92 4.05
C PHE A 29 -0.89 -8.67 5.09
N GLY A 30 -0.98 -9.50 6.14
CA GLY A 30 -2.04 -9.43 7.14
C GLY A 30 -3.42 -9.82 6.62
N LYS A 31 -3.50 -10.40 5.41
CA LYS A 31 -4.75 -10.81 4.74
C LYS A 31 -4.64 -12.24 4.23
N PRO A 32 -5.66 -13.09 4.44
CA PRO A 32 -5.70 -14.41 3.82
C PRO A 32 -5.76 -14.28 2.30
N PHE A 33 -5.30 -15.32 1.61
CA PHE A 33 -5.35 -15.39 0.15
C PHE A 33 -6.80 -15.56 -0.35
N ARG A 34 -7.53 -16.47 0.29
CA ARG A 34 -8.97 -16.64 0.07
C ARG A 34 -9.73 -15.41 0.56
N GLY A 35 -10.88 -15.12 -0.04
CA GLY A 35 -11.80 -14.06 0.37
C GLY A 35 -12.54 -14.34 1.69
N ILE A 36 -11.81 -14.79 2.71
CA ILE A 36 -12.30 -15.08 4.06
C ILE A 36 -11.84 -13.99 5.03
N ASN A 37 -12.51 -13.86 6.16
CA ASN A 37 -12.16 -12.89 7.20
C ASN A 37 -10.97 -13.39 8.04
N LYS A 38 -10.14 -12.46 8.55
CA LYS A 38 -8.96 -12.78 9.39
C LYS A 38 -9.27 -13.73 10.57
N PRO A 39 -10.37 -13.59 11.33
CA PRO A 39 -10.69 -14.54 12.40
C PRO A 39 -11.00 -15.97 11.94
N GLN A 40 -11.36 -16.17 10.66
CA GLN A 40 -11.62 -17.50 10.09
C GLN A 40 -10.34 -18.28 9.80
N LEU A 41 -9.17 -17.68 10.01
CA LEU A 41 -7.88 -18.37 9.99
C LEU A 41 -7.57 -19.10 11.31
N LEU A 42 -8.28 -18.76 12.39
CA LEU A 42 -8.13 -19.44 13.67
C LEU A 42 -8.61 -20.89 13.54
N ASN A 43 -7.95 -21.81 14.25
CA ASN A 43 -8.45 -23.17 14.34
C ASN A 43 -9.76 -23.19 15.14
N SER A 44 -10.62 -24.16 14.82
CA SER A 44 -11.95 -24.31 15.41
C SER A 44 -11.97 -24.88 16.84
N ILE A 45 -10.81 -25.23 17.41
CA ILE A 45 -10.71 -25.90 18.71
C ILE A 45 -10.43 -24.89 19.82
N ASN A 46 -9.30 -24.20 19.77
CA ASN A 46 -8.89 -23.25 20.80
C ASN A 46 -9.24 -21.80 20.45
N MET A 47 -9.52 -21.49 19.16
CA MET A 47 -9.86 -20.17 18.64
C MET A 47 -8.88 -19.04 19.06
N THR A 48 -7.63 -19.39 19.35
CA THR A 48 -6.58 -18.52 19.91
C THR A 48 -5.20 -18.95 19.42
N GLU A 49 -4.17 -18.14 19.71
CA GLU A 49 -2.75 -18.49 19.52
C GLU A 49 -2.34 -18.86 18.07
N CYS A 50 -3.00 -18.27 17.07
CA CYS A 50 -2.54 -18.44 15.69
C CYS A 50 -1.31 -17.57 15.46
N VAL A 51 -0.19 -18.18 15.11
CA VAL A 51 1.06 -17.50 14.77
C VAL A 51 1.57 -18.03 13.44
N VAL A 52 2.01 -17.12 12.58
CA VAL A 52 2.71 -17.43 11.33
C VAL A 52 4.07 -16.77 11.36
N GLU A 53 5.11 -17.57 11.14
CA GLU A 53 6.49 -17.13 10.99
C GLU A 53 6.99 -17.43 9.59
N ILE A 54 7.56 -16.43 8.94
CA ILE A 54 8.11 -16.55 7.59
C ILE A 54 9.54 -16.03 7.60
N GLU A 55 10.47 -16.88 7.19
CA GLU A 55 11.89 -16.53 7.04
C GLU A 55 12.27 -16.59 5.57
N PHE A 56 12.90 -15.53 5.06
CA PHE A 56 13.35 -15.45 3.67
C PHE A 56 14.57 -14.53 3.55
N VAL A 57 15.22 -14.58 2.39
CA VAL A 57 16.42 -13.79 2.10
C VAL A 57 16.18 -12.92 0.88
N ILE A 58 16.50 -11.62 0.97
CA ILE A 58 16.49 -10.69 -0.16
C ILE A 58 17.85 -10.03 -0.26
N GLY A 59 18.57 -10.30 -1.35
CA GLY A 59 19.96 -9.88 -1.52
C GLY A 59 20.83 -10.40 -0.37
N THR A 60 21.39 -9.50 0.44
CA THR A 60 22.22 -9.84 1.60
C THR A 60 21.46 -9.83 2.94
N LYS A 61 20.18 -9.44 2.95
CA LYS A 61 19.38 -9.30 4.17
C LYS A 61 18.61 -10.59 4.46
N LYS A 62 18.78 -11.15 5.66
CA LYS A 62 17.94 -12.23 6.18
C LYS A 62 16.76 -11.61 6.92
N ILE A 63 15.55 -11.92 6.49
CA ILE A 63 14.33 -11.30 7.02
C ILE A 63 13.45 -12.38 7.65
N LYS A 64 12.93 -12.08 8.83
CA LYS A 64 11.92 -12.87 9.51
C LYS A 64 10.70 -12.00 9.81
N VAL A 65 9.52 -12.47 9.41
CA VAL A 65 8.24 -11.81 9.69
C VAL A 65 7.42 -12.73 10.59
N ILE A 66 6.96 -12.20 11.72
CA ILE A 66 6.10 -12.92 12.67
C ILE A 66 4.76 -12.19 12.74
N ARG A 67 3.65 -12.92 12.54
CA ARG A 67 2.30 -12.38 12.74
C ARG A 67 1.43 -13.30 13.57
N GLY A 68 0.68 -12.71 14.49
CA GLY A 68 -0.23 -13.40 15.38
C GLY A 68 -1.69 -12.95 15.26
N ILE A 69 -2.61 -13.84 15.60
CA ILE A 69 -4.02 -13.54 15.88
C ILE A 69 -4.33 -14.06 17.28
N LYS A 70 -4.77 -13.17 18.17
CA LYS A 70 -5.13 -13.48 19.57
C LYS A 70 -4.01 -14.29 20.30
N PRO A 71 -2.86 -13.66 20.63
CA PRO A 71 -2.58 -12.22 20.61
C PRO A 71 -2.24 -11.67 19.22
N ASN A 72 -2.54 -10.38 18.99
CA ASN A 72 -2.20 -9.72 17.73
C ASN A 72 -0.74 -9.26 17.77
N VAL A 73 0.13 -10.03 17.12
CA VAL A 73 1.57 -9.77 17.01
C VAL A 73 1.91 -9.38 15.57
N PHE A 74 2.82 -8.43 15.37
CA PHE A 74 3.42 -8.15 14.07
C PHE A 74 4.84 -7.65 14.23
N GLU A 75 5.82 -8.51 13.95
CA GLU A 75 7.24 -8.24 14.12
C GLU A 75 8.00 -8.50 12.82
N ILE A 76 9.04 -7.71 12.59
CA ILE A 76 9.95 -7.86 11.45
C ILE A 76 11.37 -7.82 11.99
N TYR A 77 12.14 -8.87 11.73
CA TYR A 77 13.56 -8.94 12.07
C TYR A 77 14.37 -8.85 10.79
N ILE A 78 15.42 -8.04 10.81
CA ILE A 78 16.40 -7.91 9.73
C ILE A 78 17.75 -8.29 10.31
N ASN A 79 18.37 -9.34 9.76
CA ASN A 79 19.64 -9.90 10.23
C ASN A 79 19.60 -10.23 11.74
N LYS A 80 18.50 -10.85 12.20
CA LYS A 80 18.21 -11.19 13.60
C LYS A 80 17.99 -10.01 14.56
N LYS A 81 18.05 -8.76 14.07
CA LYS A 81 17.72 -7.58 14.86
C LYS A 81 16.26 -7.20 14.61
N LEU A 82 15.50 -7.03 15.69
CA LEU A 82 14.14 -6.51 15.60
C LEU A 82 14.19 -5.11 14.99
N TYR A 83 13.45 -4.90 13.90
CA TYR A 83 13.28 -3.58 13.33
C TYR A 83 12.46 -2.72 14.32
N ASN A 84 12.65 -1.41 14.31
CA ASN A 84 12.10 -0.57 15.38
C ASN A 84 10.57 -0.40 15.24
N GLN A 85 9.81 -0.84 16.26
CA GLN A 85 8.34 -0.80 16.29
C GLN A 85 7.74 0.54 16.74
N ASP A 86 8.54 1.61 16.92
CA ASP A 86 8.05 2.92 17.36
C ASP A 86 7.00 3.56 16.43
N ALA A 87 6.81 3.01 15.22
CA ALA A 87 5.81 3.44 14.26
C ALA A 87 4.53 2.58 14.31
N ASN A 88 3.39 3.19 13.95
CA ASN A 88 2.11 2.51 13.84
C ASN A 88 2.22 1.24 12.95
N ALA A 89 1.50 0.16 13.30
CA ALA A 89 1.47 -1.09 12.54
C ALA A 89 1.22 -0.88 11.02
N ARG A 90 0.52 0.19 10.65
CA ARG A 90 0.30 0.58 9.25
C ARG A 90 1.58 1.00 8.52
N ASP A 91 2.46 1.74 9.19
CA ASP A 91 3.73 2.17 8.60
C ASP A 91 4.72 1.00 8.54
N TYR A 92 4.64 0.10 9.51
CA TYR A 92 5.31 -1.20 9.48
C TYR A 92 4.91 -2.05 8.28
N GLN A 93 3.60 -2.11 7.98
CA GLN A 93 3.10 -2.78 6.79
C GLN A 93 3.65 -2.16 5.51
N LYS A 94 3.60 -0.82 5.40
CA LYS A 94 4.12 -0.11 4.23
C LYS A 94 5.61 -0.35 4.05
N TYR A 95 6.39 -0.36 5.13
CA TYR A 95 7.81 -0.65 5.06
C TYR A 95 8.06 -2.07 4.51
N LEU A 96 7.34 -3.08 5.01
CA LEU A 96 7.46 -4.44 4.51
C LEU A 96 7.09 -4.54 3.02
N GLU A 97 5.97 -3.95 2.59
CA GLU A 97 5.51 -4.04 1.20
C GLU A 97 6.38 -3.24 0.24
N GLN A 98 6.74 -1.99 0.58
CA GLN A 98 7.40 -1.06 -0.33
C GLN A 98 8.93 -1.17 -0.32
N GLN A 99 9.53 -1.39 0.85
CA GLN A 99 11.00 -1.34 1.01
C GLN A 99 11.64 -2.73 0.98
N ILE A 100 10.95 -3.74 1.51
CA ILE A 100 11.46 -5.11 1.60
C ILE A 100 10.97 -5.95 0.41
N LEU A 101 9.65 -6.15 0.28
CA LEU A 101 9.07 -7.04 -0.71
C LEU A 101 9.01 -6.41 -2.11
N LYS A 102 8.92 -5.06 -2.16
CA LYS A 102 8.64 -4.28 -3.39
C LYS A 102 7.39 -4.74 -4.14
N LEU A 103 6.48 -5.38 -3.43
CA LEU A 103 5.24 -5.92 -3.96
C LEU A 103 4.15 -5.70 -2.92
N ASN A 104 3.01 -5.17 -3.38
CA ASN A 104 1.82 -5.12 -2.56
C ASN A 104 1.07 -6.47 -2.60
N TYR A 105 0.09 -6.67 -1.71
CA TYR A 105 -0.73 -7.89 -1.65
C TYR A 105 -1.33 -8.30 -3.00
N ARG A 106 -1.84 -7.33 -3.76
CA ARG A 106 -2.46 -7.58 -5.06
C ARG A 106 -1.41 -8.04 -6.06
N SER A 107 -0.28 -7.36 -6.18
CA SER A 107 0.79 -7.74 -7.10
C SER A 107 1.35 -9.13 -6.75
N PHE A 108 1.54 -9.42 -5.46
CA PHE A 108 1.97 -10.73 -4.99
C PHE A 108 1.01 -11.86 -5.39
N THR A 109 -0.29 -11.68 -5.13
CA THR A 109 -1.31 -12.71 -5.45
C THR A 109 -1.53 -12.91 -6.96
N GLN A 110 -1.14 -11.95 -7.79
CA GLN A 110 -1.30 -12.03 -9.24
C GLN A 110 -0.05 -12.54 -9.98
N VAL A 111 1.14 -12.30 -9.41
CA VAL A 111 2.42 -12.60 -10.06
C VAL A 111 3.09 -13.83 -9.45
N VAL A 112 3.04 -13.99 -8.13
CA VAL A 112 3.75 -15.05 -7.40
C VAL A 112 2.87 -16.29 -7.23
N ILE A 113 1.60 -16.09 -6.84
CA ILE A 113 0.64 -17.18 -6.70
C ILE A 113 -0.07 -17.38 -8.03
N LEU A 114 0.28 -18.46 -8.73
CA LEU A 114 -0.41 -18.87 -9.95
C LEU A 114 -1.32 -20.05 -9.63
N GLY A 115 -2.61 -19.89 -9.92
CA GLY A 115 -3.60 -20.97 -9.78
C GLY A 115 -4.31 -21.00 -8.43
N SER A 116 -5.54 -20.53 -8.44
CA SER A 116 -6.61 -20.91 -7.50
C SER A 116 -7.95 -20.56 -8.15
N SER A 117 -9.06 -21.03 -7.58
CA SER A 117 -10.41 -20.69 -8.03
C SER A 117 -10.73 -19.18 -8.05
N THR A 118 -9.90 -18.34 -7.42
CA THR A 118 -10.06 -16.88 -7.33
C THR A 118 -8.99 -16.09 -8.08
N PHE A 119 -8.17 -16.74 -8.92
CA PHE A 119 -7.15 -16.07 -9.72
C PHE A 119 -7.78 -15.39 -10.95
N VAL A 120 -7.53 -14.09 -11.12
CA VAL A 120 -7.92 -13.33 -12.32
C VAL A 120 -6.64 -13.05 -13.12
N PRO A 121 -6.43 -13.67 -14.29
CA PRO A 121 -5.23 -13.46 -15.09
C PRO A 121 -4.90 -11.98 -15.28
N PHE A 122 -3.61 -11.64 -15.24
CA PHE A 122 -3.13 -10.27 -15.43
C PHE A 122 -3.74 -9.58 -16.67
N MET A 123 -3.89 -10.31 -17.77
CA MET A 123 -4.48 -9.81 -19.02
C MET A 123 -5.94 -9.36 -18.89
N GLN A 124 -6.68 -9.90 -17.91
CA GLN A 124 -8.07 -9.58 -17.64
C GLN A 124 -8.25 -8.46 -16.60
N LEU A 125 -7.17 -8.00 -15.97
CA LEU A 125 -7.23 -6.90 -15.01
C LEU A 125 -7.58 -5.58 -15.69
N LYS A 126 -8.33 -4.72 -14.99
CA LYS A 126 -8.61 -3.35 -15.43
C LYS A 126 -7.31 -2.59 -15.69
N ALA A 127 -7.32 -1.67 -16.66
CA ALA A 127 -6.13 -0.91 -17.09
C ALA A 127 -5.36 -0.26 -15.93
N ARG A 128 -6.07 0.34 -14.96
CA ARG A 128 -5.45 0.89 -13.75
C ARG A 128 -4.66 -0.16 -12.96
N HIS A 129 -5.26 -1.32 -12.70
CA HIS A 129 -4.63 -2.37 -11.91
C HIS A 129 -3.48 -3.07 -12.64
N ARG A 130 -3.58 -3.18 -13.97
CA ARG A 130 -2.43 -3.62 -14.78
C ARG A 130 -1.25 -2.66 -14.63
N ARG A 131 -1.52 -1.34 -14.67
CA ARG A 131 -0.50 -0.32 -14.44
C ARG A 131 0.13 -0.44 -13.05
N ASP A 132 -0.68 -0.57 -12.00
CA ASP A 132 -0.20 -0.73 -10.63
C ASP A 132 0.77 -1.93 -10.52
N VAL A 133 0.40 -3.09 -11.10
CA VAL A 133 1.25 -4.29 -11.09
C VAL A 133 2.55 -4.11 -11.89
N VAL A 134 2.49 -3.43 -13.04
CA VAL A 134 3.69 -3.16 -13.86
C VAL A 134 4.63 -2.17 -13.17
N GLU A 135 4.09 -1.12 -12.55
CA GLU A 135 4.90 -0.15 -11.81
C GLU A 135 5.59 -0.78 -10.60
N ASP A 136 4.93 -1.73 -9.92
CA ASP A 136 5.51 -2.52 -8.84
C ASP A 136 6.65 -3.42 -9.33
N ILE A 137 6.43 -4.19 -10.41
CA ILE A 137 7.44 -5.12 -10.94
C ILE A 137 8.69 -4.37 -11.43
N LEU A 138 8.49 -3.25 -12.11
CA LEU A 138 9.58 -2.45 -12.68
C LEU A 138 10.23 -1.51 -11.64
N ASP A 139 9.68 -1.41 -10.43
CA ASP A 139 10.13 -0.49 -9.38
C ASP A 139 10.17 0.98 -9.84
N ILE A 140 9.15 1.39 -10.60
CA ILE A 140 9.04 2.74 -11.20
C ILE A 140 7.90 3.58 -10.60
N GLN A 141 7.42 3.21 -9.40
CA GLN A 141 6.38 3.95 -8.67
C GLN A 141 6.72 5.43 -8.44
N ILE A 142 8.01 5.80 -8.52
CA ILE A 142 8.49 7.17 -8.39
C ILE A 142 7.78 8.13 -9.34
N PHE A 143 7.45 7.70 -10.57
CA PHE A 143 6.76 8.56 -11.54
C PHE A 143 5.31 8.85 -11.14
N SER A 144 4.62 7.86 -10.56
CA SER A 144 3.28 8.05 -10.03
C SER A 144 3.27 9.02 -8.84
N LEU A 145 4.27 8.94 -7.96
CA LEU A 145 4.44 9.91 -6.87
C LEU A 145 4.75 11.31 -7.40
N MET A 146 5.66 11.44 -8.36
CA MET A 146 5.99 12.72 -9.00
C MET A 146 4.75 13.37 -9.63
N ASN A 147 3.92 12.59 -10.34
CA ASN A 147 2.69 13.09 -10.94
C ASN A 147 1.68 13.57 -9.87
N MET A 148 1.57 12.86 -8.74
CA MET A 148 0.73 13.31 -7.62
C MET A 148 1.21 14.66 -7.07
N LEU A 149 2.51 14.79 -6.79
CA LEU A 149 3.09 16.02 -6.26
C LEU A 149 2.93 17.18 -7.25
N LEU A 150 3.11 16.92 -8.54
CA LEU A 150 2.91 17.91 -9.60
C LEU A 150 1.45 18.39 -9.64
N LYS A 151 0.47 17.48 -9.56
CA LYS A 151 -0.95 17.86 -9.49
C LYS A 151 -1.28 18.69 -8.25
N GLN A 152 -0.69 18.34 -7.10
CA GLN A 152 -0.88 19.11 -5.86
C GLN A 152 -0.29 20.52 -5.99
N ARG A 153 0.91 20.65 -6.56
CA ARG A 153 1.53 21.96 -6.83
C ARG A 153 0.73 22.78 -7.82
N LEU A 154 0.28 22.17 -8.92
CA LEU A 154 -0.59 22.85 -9.90
C LEU A 154 -1.86 23.37 -9.24
N LYS A 155 -2.50 22.56 -8.40
CA LYS A 155 -3.69 22.97 -7.66
C LYS A 155 -3.41 24.19 -6.77
N GLY A 156 -2.32 24.17 -6.01
CA GLY A 156 -1.92 25.30 -5.15
C GLY A 156 -1.61 26.57 -5.96
N ILE A 157 -0.99 26.44 -7.13
CA ILE A 157 -0.74 27.58 -8.03
C ILE A 157 -2.06 28.16 -8.56
N THR A 158 -3.00 27.32 -8.99
CA THR A 158 -4.30 27.78 -9.47
C THR A 158 -5.13 28.46 -8.36
N GLU A 159 -5.06 27.94 -7.13
CA GLU A 159 -5.70 28.59 -5.97
C GLU A 159 -5.07 29.95 -5.69
N GLY A 160 -3.73 30.03 -5.61
CA GLY A 160 -3.04 31.31 -5.41
C GLY A 160 -3.27 32.32 -6.53
N GLN A 161 -3.39 31.86 -7.79
CA GLN A 161 -3.72 32.74 -8.90
C GLN A 161 -5.10 33.38 -8.75
N ARG A 162 -6.10 32.60 -8.30
CA ARG A 162 -7.45 33.11 -8.02
C ARG A 162 -7.47 34.11 -6.87
N ASP A 163 -6.70 33.85 -5.82
CA ASP A 163 -6.62 34.75 -4.68
C ASP A 163 -5.98 36.10 -5.06
N VAL A 164 -4.95 36.07 -5.91
CA VAL A 164 -4.31 37.29 -6.43
C VAL A 164 -5.26 38.07 -7.31
N GLU A 165 -5.97 37.41 -8.22
CA GLU A 165 -6.94 38.03 -9.12
C GLU A 165 -8.11 38.67 -8.33
N TYR A 166 -8.63 37.96 -7.33
CA TYR A 166 -9.64 38.50 -6.42
C TYR A 166 -9.17 39.75 -5.67
N ASN A 167 -7.94 39.75 -5.15
CA ASN A 167 -7.37 40.91 -4.46
C ASN A 167 -7.11 42.09 -5.41
N TYR A 168 -6.72 41.81 -6.66
CA TYR A 168 -6.54 42.82 -7.69
C TYR A 168 -7.87 43.53 -7.98
N ASP A 169 -8.94 42.79 -8.22
CA ASP A 169 -10.27 43.34 -8.49
C ASP A 169 -10.78 44.20 -7.33
N LEU A 170 -10.65 43.72 -6.09
CA LEU A 170 -11.00 44.45 -4.88
C LEU A 170 -10.23 45.77 -4.73
N THR A 171 -8.95 45.76 -5.11
CA THR A 171 -8.10 46.96 -5.02
C THR A 171 -8.44 47.95 -6.14
N ALA A 172 -8.72 47.47 -7.34
CA ALA A 172 -9.16 48.28 -8.46
C ALA A 172 -10.52 48.97 -8.17
N GLU A 173 -11.47 48.25 -7.56
CA GLU A 173 -12.73 48.84 -7.10
C GLU A 173 -12.52 49.93 -6.05
N LYS A 174 -11.62 49.71 -5.08
CA LYS A 174 -11.29 50.73 -4.08
C LYS A 174 -10.68 51.98 -4.71
N ILE A 175 -9.75 51.83 -5.66
CA ILE A 175 -9.13 52.95 -6.36
C ILE A 175 -10.20 53.76 -7.11
N THR A 176 -11.06 53.10 -7.88
CA THR A 176 -12.12 53.79 -8.64
C THR A 176 -13.14 54.50 -7.74
N LEU A 177 -13.46 53.93 -6.58
CA LEU A 177 -14.28 54.61 -5.55
C LEU A 177 -13.57 55.86 -5.00
N GLN A 178 -12.28 55.76 -4.71
CA GLN A 178 -11.48 56.89 -4.21
C GLN A 178 -11.37 58.02 -5.25
N GLU A 179 -11.16 57.69 -6.52
CA GLU A 179 -11.09 58.66 -7.62
C GLU A 179 -12.40 59.44 -7.76
N LYS A 180 -13.54 58.74 -7.76
CA LYS A 180 -14.87 59.38 -7.78
C LYS A 180 -15.08 60.32 -6.60
N TYR A 181 -14.68 59.89 -5.40
CA TYR A 181 -14.78 60.73 -4.20
C TYR A 181 -13.94 62.00 -4.31
N ILE A 182 -12.72 61.91 -4.85
CA ILE A 182 -11.84 63.07 -5.05
C ILE A 182 -12.45 64.03 -6.08
N ASP A 183 -13.04 63.53 -7.15
CA ASP A 183 -13.69 64.37 -8.18
C ASP A 183 -14.94 65.08 -7.64
N ASP A 184 -15.77 64.39 -6.83
CA ASP A 184 -16.93 64.99 -6.15
C ASP A 184 -16.53 66.09 -5.15
N VAL A 185 -15.39 65.94 -4.48
CA VAL A 185 -14.86 66.96 -3.56
C VAL A 185 -14.27 68.16 -4.30
N LYS A 186 -13.72 67.98 -5.52
CA LYS A 186 -13.17 69.08 -6.33
C LYS A 186 -14.23 69.87 -7.09
N THR A 187 -15.40 69.28 -7.32
CA THR A 187 -16.51 69.93 -8.03
C THR A 187 -17.45 70.72 -7.11
N ASN A 188 -17.30 70.58 -5.78
CA ASN A 188 -17.90 71.46 -4.76
C ASN A 188 -16.93 72.55 -4.29
#